data_AF-A0A2U2BSN2-F1
#
_entry.id   AF-A0A2U2BSN2-F1
#
_cell.length_a   1.000
_cell.length_b   1.000
_cell.length_c   1.000
_cell.angle_alpha   90.00
_cell.angle_beta   90.00
_cell.angle_gamma   90.00
#
_symmetry.space_group_name_H-M   'P 1'
#
loop_
_entity.id
_entity.type
_entity.pdbx_description
1 polymer ?
#
loop_
_entity_poly.entity_id
_entity_poly.type
_entity_poly.pdbx_seq_one_letter_code
_entity_poly.pdbx_strand_id
1 'polypeptide(L)'
;MVWALAGLAPALAYPDGAPWGHTGASGEGTCQSCHGAQDAVRSSTRIILEGLPEAIEPGARYALTIRLDAPAEIRGFQIAATDAGGADAGGFAAVDETVEADGARARSVSPASEWMLAWTAPEVAPSSLVFSVAMVAGNDDASPFGDVVHLRRFTIGE
;
A
#
# COMPACT_ATOMS: atom_id res chain seq x y z
N MET A 1 -33.98 2.01 11.33
CA MET A 1 -32.58 1.61 11.15
C MET A 1 -32.52 0.74 9.91
N VAL A 2 -32.03 1.29 8.80
CA VAL A 2 -31.77 0.51 7.58
C VAL A 2 -30.37 -0.06 7.76
N TRP A 3 -30.26 -1.38 7.90
CA TRP A 3 -28.98 -2.06 7.85
C TRP A 3 -28.57 -2.11 6.38
N ALA A 4 -27.56 -1.32 6.02
CA ALA A 4 -26.88 -1.49 4.74
C ALA A 4 -26.08 -2.79 4.83
N LEU A 5 -26.56 -3.83 4.16
CA LEU A 5 -25.77 -5.01 3.86
C LEU A 5 -24.69 -4.57 2.86
N ALA A 6 -23.49 -4.30 3.36
CA ALA A 6 -22.30 -4.24 2.51
C ALA A 6 -22.15 -5.63 1.89
N GLY A 7 -22.38 -5.73 0.57
CA GLY A 7 -22.20 -7.00 -0.14
C GLY A 7 -20.75 -7.43 -0.05
N LEU A 8 -20.48 -8.58 0.57
CA LEU A 8 -19.17 -9.21 0.48
C LEU A 8 -18.98 -9.69 -0.96
N ALA A 9 -18.07 -9.04 -1.69
CA ALA A 9 -17.53 -9.61 -2.92
C ALA A 9 -16.59 -10.77 -2.54
N PRO A 10 -16.62 -11.90 -3.27
CA PRO A 10 -15.61 -12.94 -3.08
C PRO A 10 -14.22 -12.35 -3.34
N ALA A 11 -13.24 -12.70 -2.50
CA ALA A 11 -11.82 -12.41 -2.72
C ALA A 11 -11.30 -13.33 -3.84
N LEU A 12 -11.78 -13.13 -5.07
CA LEU A 12 -11.22 -13.80 -6.23
C LEU A 12 -9.83 -13.23 -6.45
N ALA A 13 -8.83 -14.12 -6.57
CA ALA A 13 -7.54 -13.74 -7.10
C ALA A 13 -7.77 -13.15 -8.50
N TYR A 14 -7.59 -11.84 -8.64
CA TYR A 14 -7.69 -11.19 -9.93
C TYR A 14 -6.53 -11.70 -10.81
N PRO A 15 -6.79 -12.17 -12.04
CA PRO A 15 -5.74 -12.69 -12.92
C PRO A 15 -4.66 -11.64 -13.21
N ASP A 16 -5.03 -10.35 -13.12
CA ASP A 16 -4.15 -9.20 -13.36
C ASP A 16 -3.67 -8.51 -12.06
N GLY A 17 -3.80 -9.18 -10.90
CA GLY A 17 -3.46 -8.61 -9.59
C GLY A 17 -4.50 -7.66 -8.99
N ALA A 18 -4.30 -7.26 -7.73
CA ALA A 18 -5.27 -6.48 -6.94
C ALA A 18 -5.57 -5.10 -7.58
N PRO A 19 -6.85 -4.72 -7.84
CA PRO A 19 -7.19 -3.45 -8.50
C PRO A 19 -6.52 -2.23 -7.85
N TRP A 20 -5.99 -1.30 -8.66
CA TRP A 20 -5.37 -0.07 -8.19
C TRP A 20 -6.31 0.80 -7.34
N GLY A 21 -5.75 1.74 -6.58
CA GLY A 21 -6.52 2.75 -5.83
C GLY A 21 -7.03 2.29 -4.46
N HIS A 22 -6.33 1.33 -3.83
CA HIS A 22 -6.69 0.76 -2.53
C HIS A 22 -5.60 0.96 -1.47
N THR A 23 -4.82 2.05 -1.58
CA THR A 23 -3.68 2.36 -0.69
C THR A 23 -4.10 3.05 0.62
N GLY A 24 -5.32 3.60 0.68
CA GLY A 24 -5.77 4.49 1.74
C GLY A 24 -5.28 5.93 1.61
N ALA A 25 -4.71 6.32 0.47
CA ALA A 25 -4.42 7.72 0.13
C ALA A 25 -5.72 8.56 0.01
N SER A 26 -5.57 9.89 -0.06
CA SER A 26 -6.71 10.79 -0.24
C SER A 26 -7.44 10.47 -1.54
N GLY A 27 -8.75 10.28 -1.48
CA GLY A 27 -9.57 9.90 -2.64
C GLY A 27 -9.50 8.42 -3.04
N GLU A 28 -8.73 7.59 -2.34
CA GLU A 28 -8.59 6.16 -2.61
C GLU A 28 -9.34 5.29 -1.57
N GLY A 29 -9.69 4.07 -1.98
CA GLY A 29 -10.21 3.04 -1.09
C GLY A 29 -9.10 2.38 -0.26
N THR A 30 -9.42 1.26 0.38
CA THR A 30 -8.42 0.40 1.06
C THR A 30 -8.63 -1.05 0.68
N CYS A 31 -7.67 -1.93 0.94
CA CYS A 31 -7.85 -3.37 0.73
C CYS A 31 -9.09 -3.96 1.45
N GLN A 32 -9.69 -3.27 2.42
CA GLN A 32 -10.95 -3.67 3.04
C GLN A 32 -12.14 -3.71 2.07
N SER A 33 -12.06 -3.07 0.90
CA SER A 33 -13.10 -3.17 -0.12
C SER A 33 -13.37 -4.64 -0.53
N CYS A 34 -12.35 -5.50 -0.42
CA CYS A 34 -12.47 -6.94 -0.65
C CYS A 34 -12.16 -7.75 0.62
N HIS A 35 -11.13 -7.36 1.38
CA HIS A 35 -10.71 -8.03 2.63
C HIS A 35 -11.34 -7.38 3.87
N GLY A 36 -12.66 -7.22 3.83
CA GLY A 36 -13.44 -6.42 4.79
C GLY A 36 -14.18 -7.21 5.85
N ALA A 37 -13.89 -8.51 6.02
CA ALA A 37 -14.59 -9.35 7.01
C ALA A 37 -14.28 -8.92 8.46
N GLN A 38 -13.21 -8.14 8.66
CA GLN A 38 -12.78 -7.59 9.94
C GLN A 38 -12.34 -6.13 9.78
N ASP A 39 -12.31 -5.40 10.91
CA ASP A 39 -11.81 -4.03 10.93
C ASP A 39 -10.30 -3.96 10.63
N ALA A 40 -9.89 -2.99 9.82
CA ALA A 40 -8.49 -2.76 9.53
C ALA A 40 -7.75 -2.24 10.77
N VAL A 41 -6.52 -2.73 10.94
CA VAL A 41 -5.55 -2.19 11.87
C VAL A 41 -5.01 -0.88 11.30
N ARG A 42 -5.59 0.24 11.75
CA ARG A 42 -5.15 1.60 11.36
C ARG A 42 -3.87 1.99 12.09
N SER A 43 -3.04 2.80 11.44
CA SER A 43 -1.73 3.23 11.96
C SER A 43 -0.85 2.06 12.42
N SER A 44 -0.91 0.95 11.67
CA SER A 44 -0.27 -0.31 12.02
C SER A 44 1.25 -0.19 12.02
N THR A 45 1.88 -0.21 13.20
CA THR A 45 3.34 -0.22 13.35
C THR A 45 4.00 -1.49 12.81
N ARG A 46 3.21 -2.52 12.48
CA ARG A 46 3.65 -3.76 11.82
C ARG A 46 3.97 -3.56 10.34
N ILE A 47 3.45 -2.52 9.70
CA ILE A 47 3.87 -2.13 8.35
C ILE A 47 5.20 -1.42 8.48
N ILE A 48 6.23 -1.95 7.82
CA ILE A 48 7.58 -1.42 7.88
C ILE A 48 7.97 -1.00 6.46
N LEU A 49 8.38 0.25 6.34
CA LEU A 49 8.88 0.85 5.10
C LEU A 49 10.27 1.42 5.41
N GLU A 50 11.29 0.76 4.90
CA GLU A 50 12.70 1.09 5.07
C GLU A 50 13.22 1.82 3.82
N GLY A 51 14.29 2.61 3.98
CA GLY A 51 14.91 3.35 2.87
C GLY A 51 14.35 4.74 2.59
N LEU A 52 13.33 5.18 3.35
CA LEU A 52 12.88 6.57 3.33
C LEU A 52 13.98 7.50 3.88
N PRO A 53 14.26 8.63 3.22
CA PRO A 53 15.23 9.60 3.72
C PRO A 53 14.63 10.45 4.86
N GLU A 54 15.49 11.09 5.65
CA GLU A 54 15.06 12.08 6.65
C GLU A 54 14.55 13.38 6.00
N ALA A 55 15.10 13.73 4.82
CA ALA A 55 14.69 14.87 4.01
C ALA A 55 14.68 14.47 2.52
N ILE A 56 13.67 14.94 1.79
CA ILE A 56 13.55 14.68 0.35
C ILE A 56 14.51 15.57 -0.43
N GLU A 57 15.41 14.96 -1.19
CA GLU A 57 16.19 15.63 -2.22
C GLU A 57 15.41 15.56 -3.55
N PRO A 58 15.08 16.70 -4.19
CA PRO A 58 14.34 16.70 -5.45
C PRO A 58 15.03 15.86 -6.54
N GLY A 59 14.25 15.04 -7.26
CA GLY A 59 14.75 14.15 -8.32
C GLY A 59 15.59 12.95 -7.83
N ALA A 60 15.89 12.85 -6.53
CA ALA A 60 16.67 11.73 -6.00
C ALA A 60 15.88 10.43 -6.02
N ARG A 61 16.60 9.32 -6.23
CA ARG A 61 16.05 7.96 -6.28
C ARG A 61 16.41 7.20 -5.01
N TYR A 62 15.41 6.68 -4.33
CA TYR A 62 15.53 5.94 -3.09
C TYR A 62 15.16 4.47 -3.30
N ALA A 63 15.99 3.56 -2.81
CA ALA A 63 15.66 2.14 -2.73
C ALA A 63 14.84 1.91 -1.46
N LEU A 64 13.65 1.35 -1.61
CA LEU A 64 12.72 1.11 -0.54
C LEU A 64 12.52 -0.40 -0.34
N THR A 65 12.33 -0.80 0.92
CA THR A 65 11.91 -2.15 1.27
C THR A 65 10.65 -2.07 2.10
N ILE A 66 9.60 -2.78 1.66
CA ILE A 66 8.31 -2.83 2.34
C ILE A 66 8.03 -4.25 2.84
N ARG A 67 7.59 -4.38 4.10
CA ARG A 67 7.21 -5.66 4.71
C ARG A 67 6.16 -5.51 5.80
N LEU A 68 5.50 -6.61 6.13
CA LEU A 68 4.49 -6.68 7.18
C LEU A 68 4.90 -7.68 8.26
N ASP A 69 5.12 -7.20 9.48
CA ASP A 69 5.41 -8.02 10.66
C ASP A 69 4.12 -8.41 11.42
N ALA A 70 3.31 -9.27 10.80
CA ALA A 70 2.06 -9.80 11.36
C ALA A 70 1.90 -11.27 10.96
N PRO A 71 1.32 -12.18 11.76
CA PRO A 71 1.05 -13.55 11.31
C PRO A 71 0.24 -13.57 10.01
N ALA A 72 0.69 -14.32 8.99
CA ALA A 72 0.00 -14.50 7.71
C ALA A 72 0.60 -15.68 6.95
N GLU A 73 -0.21 -16.39 6.17
CA GLU A 73 0.24 -17.39 5.19
C GLU A 73 0.61 -16.71 3.86
N ILE A 74 -0.17 -15.69 3.47
CA ILE A 74 0.06 -14.91 2.26
C ILE A 74 -0.02 -13.41 2.57
N ARG A 75 0.72 -12.60 1.80
CA ARG A 75 0.74 -11.15 1.95
C ARG A 75 0.63 -10.45 0.60
N GLY A 76 0.08 -9.24 0.64
CA GLY A 76 0.14 -8.29 -0.47
C GLY A 76 0.11 -6.85 0.03
N PHE A 77 0.49 -5.91 -0.84
CA PHE A 77 0.46 -4.49 -0.54
C PHE A 77 0.02 -3.63 -1.72
N GLN A 78 -0.44 -2.43 -1.39
CA GLN A 78 -0.45 -1.28 -2.28
C GLN A 78 0.14 -0.06 -1.55
N ILE A 79 0.86 0.77 -2.28
CA ILE A 79 1.45 2.03 -1.80
C ILE A 79 1.15 3.16 -2.79
N ALA A 80 0.89 4.35 -2.27
CA ALA A 80 0.85 5.60 -3.02
C ALA A 80 1.74 6.65 -2.34
N ALA A 81 2.37 7.50 -3.15
CA ALA A 81 3.11 8.68 -2.70
C ALA A 81 2.36 9.94 -3.15
N THR A 82 1.91 10.76 -2.20
CA THR A 82 1.20 12.02 -2.48
C THR A 82 1.80 13.18 -1.71
N ASP A 83 1.53 14.40 -2.14
CA ASP A 83 1.70 15.58 -1.29
C ASP A 83 0.60 15.67 -0.22
N ALA A 84 0.67 16.70 0.64
CA ALA A 84 -0.33 16.96 1.67
C ALA A 84 -1.75 17.27 1.12
N GLY A 85 -1.86 17.73 -0.13
CA GLY A 85 -3.12 17.96 -0.82
C GLY A 85 -3.71 16.69 -1.44
N GLY A 86 -2.95 15.60 -1.47
CA GLY A 86 -3.33 14.34 -2.10
C GLY A 86 -2.98 14.27 -3.59
N ALA A 87 -2.21 15.21 -4.13
CA ALA A 87 -1.71 15.12 -5.49
C ALA A 87 -0.52 14.16 -5.57
N ASP A 88 -0.36 13.48 -6.70
CA ASP A 88 0.73 12.54 -6.92
C ASP A 88 2.10 13.17 -6.74
N ALA A 89 2.99 12.48 -6.02
CA ALA A 89 4.33 12.97 -5.72
C ALA A 89 5.40 11.91 -5.99
N GLY A 90 6.16 12.14 -7.07
CA GLY A 90 7.23 11.26 -7.49
C GLY A 90 6.72 10.06 -8.29
N GLY A 91 7.60 9.08 -8.50
CA GLY A 91 7.29 7.89 -9.27
C GLY A 91 7.94 6.65 -8.71
N PHE A 92 7.17 5.56 -8.60
CA PHE A 92 7.71 4.25 -8.27
C PHE A 92 8.23 3.53 -9.51
N ALA A 93 9.17 2.62 -9.28
CA ALA A 93 9.64 1.65 -10.26
C ALA A 93 9.79 0.29 -9.58
N ALA A 94 9.36 -0.77 -10.28
CA ALA A 94 9.61 -2.14 -9.86
C ALA A 94 11.13 -2.43 -9.87
N VAL A 95 11.60 -3.15 -8.85
CA VAL A 95 12.99 -3.65 -8.79
C VAL A 95 13.09 -5.07 -9.35
N ASP A 96 12.04 -5.86 -9.20
CA ASP A 96 11.90 -7.22 -9.70
C ASP A 96 10.45 -7.50 -10.13
N GLU A 97 10.16 -8.73 -10.56
CA GLU A 97 8.85 -9.15 -11.06
C GLU A 97 7.74 -9.25 -9.98
N THR A 98 8.06 -9.09 -8.71
CA THR A 98 7.08 -9.23 -7.61
C THR A 98 6.26 -7.96 -7.39
N VAL A 99 6.68 -6.83 -7.99
CA VAL A 99 6.06 -5.52 -7.87
C VAL A 99 5.68 -4.98 -9.24
N GLU A 100 4.55 -4.31 -9.31
CA GLU A 100 4.16 -3.47 -10.43
C GLU A 100 4.06 -2.02 -9.97
N ALA A 101 4.47 -1.07 -10.82
CA ALA A 101 4.44 0.35 -10.54
C ALA A 101 3.67 1.11 -11.64
N ASP A 102 2.89 2.11 -11.23
CA ASP A 102 2.15 3.02 -12.11
C ASP A 102 2.22 4.44 -11.52
N GLY A 103 3.13 5.25 -12.08
CA GLY A 103 3.37 6.62 -11.59
C GLY A 103 3.66 6.65 -10.10
N ALA A 104 2.85 7.39 -9.35
CA ALA A 104 3.00 7.54 -7.90
C ALA A 104 2.42 6.38 -7.07
N ARG A 105 2.10 5.23 -7.71
CA ARG A 105 1.56 4.04 -7.05
C ARG A 105 2.40 2.79 -7.36
N ALA A 106 2.40 1.83 -6.44
CA ALA A 106 2.92 0.49 -6.66
C ALA A 106 2.10 -0.57 -5.90
N ARG A 107 2.10 -1.80 -6.39
CA ARG A 107 1.41 -2.94 -5.78
C ARG A 107 2.24 -4.22 -5.87
N SER A 108 2.06 -5.15 -4.93
CA SER A 108 2.54 -6.52 -5.11
C SER A 108 1.72 -7.24 -6.18
N VAL A 109 2.38 -7.95 -7.08
CA VAL A 109 1.75 -8.85 -8.05
C VAL A 109 2.10 -10.32 -7.81
N SER A 110 3.02 -10.58 -6.87
CA SER A 110 3.32 -11.91 -6.35
C SER A 110 3.56 -11.86 -4.84
N PRO A 111 3.17 -12.90 -4.08
CA PRO A 111 3.35 -12.92 -2.64
C PRO A 111 4.83 -13.05 -2.25
N ALA A 112 5.23 -12.31 -1.23
CA ALA A 112 6.57 -12.35 -0.66
C ALA A 112 6.55 -11.98 0.83
N SER A 113 7.64 -12.25 1.55
CA SER A 113 7.83 -11.77 2.92
C SER A 113 8.16 -10.27 2.98
N GLU A 114 8.83 -9.78 1.94
CA GLU A 114 9.20 -8.39 1.72
C GLU A 114 9.27 -8.10 0.22
N TRP A 115 9.11 -6.83 -0.16
CA TRP A 115 9.24 -6.39 -1.54
C TRP A 115 10.21 -5.23 -1.63
N MET A 116 11.01 -5.23 -2.70
CA MET A 116 11.87 -4.12 -3.05
C MET A 116 11.24 -3.30 -4.16
N LEU A 117 11.31 -1.98 -4.01
CA LEU A 117 10.87 -1.03 -5.01
C LEU A 117 11.79 0.19 -4.96
N ALA A 118 11.81 0.95 -6.04
CA ALA A 118 12.46 2.24 -6.05
C ALA A 118 11.42 3.35 -6.14
N TRP A 119 11.71 4.47 -5.49
CA TRP A 119 10.90 5.68 -5.62
C TRP A 119 11.79 6.86 -5.96
N THR A 120 11.44 7.57 -7.02
CA THR A 120 12.10 8.81 -7.43
C THR A 120 11.27 9.98 -6.96
N ALA A 121 11.89 10.89 -6.20
CA ALA A 121 11.25 12.10 -5.72
C ALA A 121 10.84 13.03 -6.87
N PRO A 122 9.79 13.84 -6.71
CA PRO A 122 9.47 14.87 -7.69
C PRO A 122 10.63 15.86 -7.88
N GLU A 123 10.74 16.44 -9.07
CA GLU A 123 11.73 17.50 -9.39
C GLU A 123 11.52 18.77 -8.54
N VAL A 124 10.30 18.97 -8.04
CA VAL A 124 9.95 20.04 -7.10
C VAL A 124 9.39 19.37 -5.85
N ALA A 125 10.18 19.35 -4.77
CA ALA A 125 9.75 18.73 -3.52
C ALA A 125 8.58 19.53 -2.90
N PRO A 126 7.46 18.87 -2.55
CA PRO A 126 6.42 19.50 -1.74
C PRO A 126 6.91 19.77 -0.32
N SER A 127 6.21 20.62 0.43
CA SER A 127 6.52 20.86 1.85
C SER A 127 6.32 19.61 2.72
N SER A 128 5.41 18.73 2.30
CA SER A 128 5.14 17.47 2.97
C SER A 128 4.80 16.39 1.95
N LEU A 129 5.35 15.21 2.17
CA LEU A 129 5.17 14.01 1.37
C LEU A 129 4.58 12.91 2.24
N VAL A 130 3.55 12.24 1.73
CA VAL A 130 2.82 11.18 2.43
C VAL A 130 2.88 9.90 1.62
N PHE A 131 3.47 8.85 2.20
CA PHE A 131 3.36 7.49 1.69
C PHE A 131 2.21 6.78 2.40
N SER A 132 1.12 6.52 1.67
CA SER A 132 -0.01 5.74 2.18
C SER A 132 0.15 4.28 1.77
N VAL A 133 0.14 3.39 2.76
CA VAL A 133 0.37 1.96 2.59
C VAL A 133 -0.80 1.17 3.13
N ALA A 134 -1.33 0.26 2.31
CA ALA A 134 -2.26 -0.77 2.71
C ALA A 134 -1.62 -2.15 2.48
N MET A 135 -1.70 -3.04 3.47
CA MET A 135 -1.20 -4.41 3.35
C MET A 135 -2.25 -5.40 3.85
N VAL A 136 -2.28 -6.60 3.27
CA VAL A 136 -3.14 -7.71 3.69
C VAL A 136 -2.26 -8.79 4.30
N ALA A 137 -2.63 -9.25 5.49
CA ALA A 137 -2.18 -10.51 6.07
C ALA A 137 -3.29 -11.55 5.87
N GLY A 138 -3.11 -12.45 4.90
CA GLY A 138 -4.11 -13.44 4.55
C GLY A 138 -3.83 -14.84 5.09
N ASN A 139 -4.89 -15.62 5.25
CA ASN A 139 -4.83 -17.02 5.69
C ASN A 139 -4.85 -18.03 4.52
N ASP A 140 -4.83 -17.55 3.27
CA ASP A 140 -4.80 -18.32 2.03
C ASP A 140 -5.99 -19.29 1.83
N ASP A 141 -7.18 -18.93 2.34
CA ASP A 141 -8.40 -19.75 2.20
C ASP A 141 -9.30 -19.37 1.01
N ALA A 142 -8.82 -18.49 0.14
CA ALA A 142 -9.54 -17.91 -1.01
C ALA A 142 -10.87 -17.21 -0.64
N SER A 143 -10.95 -16.70 0.59
CA SER A 143 -12.06 -15.91 1.10
C SER A 143 -11.53 -14.68 1.85
N PRO A 144 -12.36 -13.67 2.13
CA PRO A 144 -11.94 -12.54 2.96
C PRO A 144 -11.95 -12.87 4.46
N PHE A 145 -12.43 -14.04 4.88
CA PHE A 145 -12.53 -14.39 6.29
C PHE A 145 -11.17 -14.84 6.83
N GLY A 146 -10.73 -14.25 7.93
CA GLY A 146 -9.40 -14.50 8.50
C GLY A 146 -8.33 -13.53 8.01
N ASP A 147 -8.60 -12.80 6.92
CA ASP A 147 -7.69 -11.77 6.41
C ASP A 147 -7.71 -10.52 7.27
N VAL A 148 -6.53 -9.96 7.56
CA VAL A 148 -6.37 -8.72 8.32
C VAL A 148 -5.74 -7.65 7.43
N VAL A 149 -6.45 -6.53 7.25
CA VAL A 149 -5.92 -5.36 6.55
C VAL A 149 -5.17 -4.47 7.54
N HIS A 150 -3.96 -4.08 7.19
CA HIS A 150 -3.15 -3.11 7.91
C HIS A 150 -3.01 -1.84 7.09
N LEU A 151 -3.11 -0.68 7.74
CA LEU A 151 -2.96 0.62 7.09
C LEU A 151 -1.91 1.45 7.83
N ARG A 152 -1.02 2.13 7.10
CA ARG A 152 -0.06 3.07 7.68
C ARG A 152 0.23 4.21 6.73
N ARG A 153 0.46 5.39 7.29
CA ARG A 153 1.01 6.55 6.57
C ARG A 153 2.40 6.87 7.12
N PHE A 154 3.32 7.19 6.23
CA PHE A 154 4.63 7.75 6.57
C PHE A 154 4.68 9.16 5.99
N THR A 155 5.07 10.13 6.81
CA THR A 155 5.14 11.54 6.42
C THR A 155 6.58 12.03 6.52
N ILE A 156 7.04 12.76 5.51
CA ILE A 156 8.35 13.42 5.48
C ILE A 156 8.13 14.89 5.14
N GLY A 157 8.76 15.78 5.92
CA GLY A 157 8.60 17.24 5.79
C GLY A 157 7.36 17.79 6.50
N GLU A 158 7.47 19.04 6.93
CA GLU A 158 6.42 19.91 7.51
C GLU A 158 6.65 21.36 7.05
#